data_AF-A0A430LFT8-F1
#
_entry.id   AF-A0A430LFT8-F1
#
_cell.length_a   1.000
_cell.length_b   1.000
_cell.length_c   1.000
_cell.angle_alpha   90.00
_cell.angle_beta   90.00
_cell.angle_gamma   90.00
#
_symmetry.space_group_name_H-M   'P 1'
#
loop_
_entity.id
_entity.type
_entity.pdbx_description
1 polymer ?
#
loop_
_entity_poly.entity_id
_entity_poly.type
_entity_poly.pdbx_seq_one_letter_code
_entity_poly.pdbx_strand_id
1 'polypeptide(L)'
;MASLARGFCLPGLRPLLAPRAAESALLRSRLFTTSLRRAAQPAVKTTRPSKIAAAAAAATPASSVAPSRYAFIKSLATKPTPTILYEGPSHFWFYFGCWTSGVSILTWTALTASSAVNQPEGVPQWVGITFGASYLLLASMGFYLISKTPNIVGHIRVLPAQAAKLVPIAGSPASAGPTPIQMEVTVKRMLPLLKPKVITAPLDKVWLKTRFSLPDEYVPELKRLEMERAAEVKRKALRKFDMEHLFTMPFRRMGRAVSAMFNGVKSAWTDMGYGIIRVDGKDYKVDVTQGFAHDGFRTLEKLVDIKP
;
A
#
# COMPACT_ATOMS: atom_id res chain seq x y z
N MET A 1 -3.16 -52.38 -35.11
CA MET A 1 -4.30 -52.13 -34.22
C MET A 1 -3.80 -51.31 -33.04
N ALA A 2 -4.49 -50.19 -32.75
CA ALA A 2 -4.27 -49.20 -31.68
C ALA A 2 -3.09 -48.21 -31.83
N SER A 3 -3.37 -47.10 -32.54
CA SER A 3 -2.71 -45.80 -32.43
C SER A 3 -3.62 -44.88 -31.62
N LEU A 4 -3.11 -44.20 -30.58
CA LEU A 4 -3.82 -43.14 -29.87
C LEU A 4 -2.94 -41.89 -29.84
N ALA A 5 -3.27 -40.97 -30.75
CA ALA A 5 -2.66 -39.67 -30.88
C ALA A 5 -3.20 -38.69 -29.83
N ARG A 6 -2.30 -37.79 -29.42
CA ARG A 6 -2.49 -36.65 -28.50
C ARG A 6 -3.48 -35.64 -29.07
N GLY A 7 -4.27 -35.01 -28.18
CA GLY A 7 -5.07 -33.83 -28.48
C GLY A 7 -5.39 -33.04 -27.21
N PHE A 8 -4.56 -32.03 -26.92
CA PHE A 8 -4.75 -31.03 -25.87
C PHE A 8 -5.91 -30.08 -26.25
N CYS A 9 -6.90 -29.93 -25.37
CA CYS A 9 -7.94 -28.89 -25.48
C CYS A 9 -7.45 -27.56 -24.90
N LEU A 10 -7.43 -26.51 -25.71
CA LEU A 10 -7.38 -25.10 -25.30
C LEU A 10 -8.78 -24.49 -25.44
N PRO A 11 -9.38 -23.90 -24.39
CA PRO A 11 -10.62 -23.14 -24.55
C PRO A 11 -10.34 -21.69 -24.95
N GLY A 12 -10.57 -21.42 -26.25
CA GLY A 12 -11.42 -20.33 -26.75
C GLY A 12 -11.20 -18.88 -26.28
N LEU A 13 -10.52 -18.12 -27.13
CA LEU A 13 -10.50 -16.66 -27.21
C LEU A 13 -11.91 -16.05 -27.44
N ARG A 14 -12.23 -14.96 -26.74
CA ARG A 14 -13.38 -14.08 -27.05
C ARG A 14 -12.88 -12.81 -27.74
N PRO A 15 -13.46 -12.38 -28.88
CA PRO A 15 -13.24 -11.04 -29.40
C PRO A 15 -14.35 -10.07 -28.98
N LEU A 16 -13.94 -8.84 -28.66
CA LEU A 16 -14.75 -7.63 -28.55
C LEU A 16 -14.99 -7.04 -29.95
N LEU A 17 -16.22 -6.64 -30.29
CA LEU A 17 -16.55 -5.35 -30.92
C LEU A 17 -18.09 -5.18 -31.11
N ALA A 18 -18.56 -3.95 -30.87
CA ALA A 18 -19.95 -3.46 -30.96
C ALA A 18 -20.31 -2.99 -32.41
N PRO A 19 -21.31 -2.11 -32.65
CA PRO A 19 -22.75 -2.08 -32.31
C PRO A 19 -23.64 -2.00 -33.59
N ARG A 20 -24.97 -2.18 -33.49
CA ARG A 20 -25.90 -1.58 -34.47
C ARG A 20 -27.30 -1.35 -33.89
N ALA A 21 -27.78 -0.12 -34.08
CA ALA A 21 -29.10 0.40 -33.76
C ALA A 21 -30.09 0.21 -34.93
N ALA A 22 -31.32 0.67 -34.70
CA ALA A 22 -32.51 0.76 -35.59
C ALA A 22 -33.43 -0.47 -35.50
N GLU A 23 -34.58 -0.32 -34.81
CA GLU A 23 -35.89 0.06 -35.38
C GLU A 23 -36.46 -1.08 -36.25
N SER A 24 -37.68 -1.57 -36.12
CA SER A 24 -38.98 -1.10 -35.63
C SER A 24 -39.86 -2.38 -35.69
N ALA A 25 -40.98 -2.61 -35.01
CA ALA A 25 -42.24 -1.90 -35.07
C ALA A 25 -43.28 -2.86 -34.46
N LEU A 26 -44.26 -2.30 -33.74
CA LEU A 26 -45.64 -2.82 -33.62
C LEU A 26 -45.87 -4.13 -32.84
N LEU A 27 -46.43 -4.02 -31.63
CA LEU A 27 -47.86 -4.31 -31.39
C LEU A 27 -48.25 -4.21 -29.91
N ARG A 28 -49.45 -3.64 -29.70
CA ARG A 28 -50.36 -3.78 -28.56
C ARG A 28 -50.14 -2.93 -27.29
N SER A 29 -50.71 -1.75 -27.39
CA SER A 29 -51.61 -1.13 -26.40
C SER A 29 -52.32 -2.08 -25.43
N ARG A 30 -52.34 -1.70 -24.14
CA ARG A 30 -53.57 -1.62 -23.32
C ARG A 30 -53.34 -0.76 -22.09
N LEU A 31 -54.19 0.26 -22.00
CA LEU A 31 -54.37 1.24 -20.95
C LEU A 31 -54.95 0.57 -19.71
N PHE A 32 -54.45 0.87 -18.52
CA PHE A 32 -55.29 0.91 -17.31
C PHE A 32 -54.82 2.03 -16.37
N THR A 33 -55.66 3.04 -16.36
CA THR A 33 -55.75 4.15 -15.41
C THR A 33 -56.53 3.65 -14.20
N THR A 34 -55.99 3.79 -12.99
CA THR A 34 -56.81 3.99 -11.78
C THR A 34 -56.20 5.06 -10.90
N SER A 35 -57.00 6.10 -10.72
CA SER A 35 -56.85 7.20 -9.79
C SER A 35 -57.24 6.74 -8.39
N LEU A 36 -56.59 7.28 -7.34
CA LEU A 36 -57.28 7.61 -6.09
C LEU A 36 -56.52 8.70 -5.32
N ARG A 37 -57.33 9.67 -4.92
CA ARG A 37 -57.04 10.97 -4.33
C ARG A 37 -56.52 10.84 -2.89
N ARG A 38 -55.66 11.77 -2.46
CA ARG A 38 -55.60 12.20 -1.05
C ARG A 38 -55.54 13.72 -0.95
N ALA A 39 -56.37 14.22 -0.05
CA ALA A 39 -56.92 15.57 0.04
C ALA A 39 -55.99 16.61 0.66
N ALA A 40 -56.37 17.88 0.43
CA ALA A 40 -55.72 19.10 0.86
C ALA A 40 -56.06 19.56 2.30
N GLN A 41 -55.05 20.13 2.95
CA GLN A 41 -54.91 21.24 3.93
C GLN A 41 -56.06 21.67 4.88
N PRO A 42 -55.67 22.31 6.01
CA PRO A 42 -55.82 23.77 6.03
C PRO A 42 -54.62 24.56 6.59
N ALA A 43 -54.56 25.82 6.15
CA ALA A 43 -53.56 26.85 6.41
C ALA A 43 -53.67 27.49 7.80
N VAL A 44 -52.53 27.91 8.35
CA VAL A 44 -52.44 28.83 9.50
C VAL A 44 -51.89 30.17 9.01
N LYS A 45 -52.57 31.24 9.44
CA LYS A 45 -52.44 32.62 8.97
C LYS A 45 -51.18 33.32 9.50
N THR A 46 -50.67 34.17 8.63
CA THR A 46 -49.68 35.25 8.76
C THR A 46 -49.77 36.08 10.05
N THR A 47 -48.60 36.41 10.64
CA THR A 47 -48.40 37.69 11.33
C THR A 47 -46.97 38.17 11.09
N ARG A 48 -46.85 39.41 10.57
CA ARG A 48 -45.61 40.15 10.32
C ARG A 48 -45.47 41.24 11.39
N PRO A 49 -44.25 41.55 11.85
CA PRO A 49 -43.75 42.93 11.73
C PRO A 49 -42.27 42.93 11.28
N SER A 50 -41.91 43.55 10.15
CA SER A 50 -41.37 44.91 10.03
C SER A 50 -39.99 45.15 10.68
N LYS A 51 -38.96 45.11 9.83
CA LYS A 51 -37.69 45.86 9.80
C LYS A 51 -37.28 46.66 11.05
N ILE A 52 -36.12 46.30 11.61
CA ILE A 52 -35.05 47.25 11.97
C ILE A 52 -33.71 46.61 11.55
N ALA A 53 -32.92 47.37 10.82
CA ALA A 53 -31.58 47.04 10.38
C ALA A 53 -30.56 47.31 11.48
N ALA A 54 -29.56 46.43 11.65
CA ALA A 54 -28.22 46.83 12.08
C ALA A 54 -27.21 45.69 11.87
N ALA A 55 -26.16 46.05 11.12
CA ALA A 55 -24.79 45.57 11.21
C ALA A 55 -24.47 44.09 10.92
N ALA A 56 -23.90 43.92 9.73
CA ALA A 56 -23.10 42.80 9.31
C ALA A 56 -21.97 42.45 10.30
N ALA A 57 -21.99 41.22 10.80
CA ALA A 57 -20.77 40.48 11.11
C ALA A 57 -20.71 39.33 10.10
N ALA A 58 -20.07 39.60 8.98
CA ALA A 58 -19.74 38.60 7.99
C ALA A 58 -18.79 37.58 8.64
N ALA A 59 -19.35 36.48 9.14
CA ALA A 59 -18.59 35.27 9.38
C ALA A 59 -18.13 34.76 8.01
N THR A 60 -16.96 35.24 7.57
CA THR A 60 -16.23 34.65 6.46
C THR A 60 -16.03 33.17 6.80
N PRO A 61 -16.50 32.22 5.97
CA PRO A 61 -16.08 30.84 6.10
C PRO A 61 -14.57 30.86 5.93
N ALA A 62 -13.83 30.45 6.97
CA ALA A 62 -12.40 30.26 6.88
C ALA A 62 -12.18 29.26 5.74
N SER A 63 -11.84 29.78 4.56
CA SER A 63 -11.32 28.98 3.47
C SER A 63 -10.18 28.18 4.07
N SER A 64 -10.31 26.86 4.00
CA SER A 64 -9.27 25.89 4.32
C SER A 64 -8.09 26.13 3.36
N VAL A 65 -7.34 27.20 3.61
CA VAL A 65 -6.03 27.40 3.02
C VAL A 65 -5.17 26.36 3.69
N ALA A 66 -4.76 25.35 2.91
CA ALA A 66 -3.83 24.34 3.39
C ALA A 66 -2.68 25.07 4.10
N PRO A 67 -2.42 24.79 5.40
CA PRO A 67 -1.39 25.52 6.13
C PRO A 67 -0.08 25.40 5.37
N SER A 68 0.61 26.53 5.18
CA SER A 68 1.94 26.54 4.56
C SER A 68 2.84 25.53 5.27
N ARG A 69 3.74 24.85 4.54
CA ARG A 69 4.62 23.79 5.06
C ARG A 69 5.21 24.15 6.43
N TYR A 70 5.63 25.41 6.59
CA TYR A 70 6.17 25.94 7.84
C TYR A 70 5.15 26.00 8.99
N ALA A 71 3.89 26.41 8.74
CA ALA A 71 2.84 26.43 9.75
C ALA A 71 2.46 25.01 10.23
N PHE A 72 2.49 24.04 9.32
CA PHE A 72 2.25 22.64 9.64
C PHE A 72 3.40 22.03 10.44
N ILE A 73 4.65 22.33 10.06
CA ILE A 73 5.84 22.00 10.86
C ILE A 73 5.71 22.59 12.26
N LYS A 74 5.39 23.88 12.38
CA LYS A 74 5.23 24.54 13.69
C LYS A 74 4.14 23.88 14.54
N SER A 75 3.00 23.49 13.96
CA SER A 75 1.94 22.81 14.72
C SER A 75 2.32 21.39 15.17
N LEU A 76 3.15 20.69 14.41
CA LEU A 76 3.73 19.40 14.82
C LEU A 76 4.80 19.58 15.91
N ALA A 77 5.62 20.63 15.84
CA ALA A 77 6.64 20.93 16.84
C ALA A 77 6.04 21.26 18.22
N THR A 78 4.86 21.90 18.26
CA THR A 78 4.16 22.25 19.50
C THR A 78 3.56 21.03 20.20
N LYS A 79 3.32 19.93 19.50
CA LYS A 79 2.74 18.73 20.11
C LYS A 79 3.81 18.01 20.95
N PRO A 80 3.53 17.70 22.23
CA PRO A 80 4.49 16.98 23.07
C PRO A 80 4.64 15.50 22.69
N THR A 81 3.66 14.95 21.96
CA THR A 81 3.64 13.54 21.56
C THR A 81 4.22 13.33 20.16
N PRO A 82 5.06 12.30 19.96
CA PRO A 82 5.58 11.95 18.65
C PRO A 82 4.43 11.53 17.73
N THR A 83 4.36 12.13 16.54
CA THR A 83 3.29 11.86 15.57
C THR A 83 3.73 10.77 14.60
N ILE A 84 2.94 9.69 14.50
CA ILE A 84 3.19 8.59 13.54
C ILE A 84 2.67 9.03 12.16
N LEU A 85 3.58 9.21 11.21
CA LEU A 85 3.22 9.54 9.82
C LEU A 85 2.97 8.29 8.98
N TYR A 86 3.70 7.22 9.28
CA TYR A 86 3.60 5.95 8.59
C TYR A 86 3.90 4.80 9.54
N GLU A 87 3.12 3.74 9.42
CA GLU A 87 3.34 2.44 10.04
C GLU A 87 3.18 1.35 8.98
N GLY A 88 4.29 0.72 8.63
CA GLY A 88 4.35 -0.30 7.61
C GLY A 88 3.85 -1.66 8.09
N PRO A 89 3.28 -2.46 7.18
CA PRO A 89 2.71 -3.77 7.48
C PRO A 89 3.79 -4.77 7.92
N SER A 90 3.36 -5.96 8.33
CA SER A 90 4.30 -7.06 8.61
C SER A 90 4.87 -7.61 7.30
N HIS A 91 6.09 -7.21 6.94
CA HIS A 91 6.83 -7.75 5.79
C HIS A 91 7.42 -9.16 6.03
N PHE A 92 6.92 -9.89 7.03
CA PHE A 92 7.41 -11.22 7.39
C PHE A 92 7.32 -12.19 6.21
N TRP A 93 6.16 -12.24 5.54
CA TRP A 93 5.94 -13.13 4.40
C TRP A 93 6.79 -12.78 3.18
N PHE A 94 7.09 -11.50 2.99
CA PHE A 94 8.03 -11.04 1.97
C PHE A 94 9.45 -11.54 2.28
N TYR A 95 9.94 -11.34 3.51
CA TYR A 95 11.25 -11.84 3.91
C TYR A 95 11.34 -13.36 3.84
N PHE A 96 10.32 -14.06 4.34
CA PHE A 96 10.24 -15.51 4.27
C PHE A 96 10.31 -15.98 2.82
N GLY A 97 9.54 -15.38 1.91
CA GLY A 97 9.57 -15.71 0.49
C GLY A 97 10.94 -15.50 -0.17
N CYS A 98 11.57 -14.33 0.04
CA CYS A 98 12.90 -14.04 -0.50
C CYS A 98 13.97 -15.00 0.05
N TRP A 99 13.98 -15.24 1.36
CA TRP A 99 14.97 -16.10 2.01
C TRP A 99 14.79 -17.58 1.63
N THR A 100 13.57 -18.11 1.74
CA THR A 100 13.32 -19.52 1.41
C THR A 100 13.57 -19.79 -0.06
N SER A 101 13.10 -18.92 -0.96
CA SER A 101 13.34 -19.09 -2.40
C SER A 101 14.83 -18.94 -2.74
N GLY A 102 15.49 -17.90 -2.23
CA GLY A 102 16.91 -17.64 -2.50
C GLY A 102 17.81 -18.75 -1.98
N VAL A 103 17.64 -19.16 -0.72
CA VAL A 103 18.42 -20.27 -0.12
C VAL A 103 18.11 -21.59 -0.80
N SER A 104 16.85 -21.89 -1.12
CA SER A 104 16.48 -23.13 -1.81
C SER A 104 17.14 -23.22 -3.19
N ILE A 105 17.08 -22.14 -3.98
CA ILE A 105 17.73 -22.09 -5.30
C ILE A 105 19.24 -22.25 -5.16
N LEU A 106 19.89 -21.53 -4.24
CA LEU A 106 21.33 -21.63 -4.04
C LEU A 106 21.77 -23.02 -3.56
N THR A 107 21.02 -23.60 -2.63
CA THR A 107 21.29 -24.95 -2.11
C THR A 107 21.11 -25.99 -3.21
N TRP A 108 20.03 -25.91 -3.98
CA TRP A 108 19.80 -26.80 -5.12
C TRP A 108 20.93 -26.68 -6.16
N THR A 109 21.30 -25.45 -6.52
CA THR A 109 22.37 -25.15 -7.47
C THR A 109 23.69 -25.75 -6.98
N ALA A 110 24.04 -25.58 -5.70
CA ALA A 110 25.28 -26.10 -5.13
C ALA A 110 25.32 -27.65 -5.10
N LEU A 111 24.20 -28.30 -4.78
CA LEU A 111 24.12 -29.76 -4.69
C LEU A 111 24.13 -30.44 -6.06
N THR A 112 23.59 -29.79 -7.10
CA THR A 112 23.41 -30.40 -8.43
C THR A 112 24.40 -29.87 -9.48
N ALA A 113 25.16 -28.82 -9.19
CA ALA A 113 26.12 -28.25 -10.14
C ALA A 113 27.19 -29.26 -10.60
N SER A 114 27.73 -30.06 -9.69
CA SER A 114 28.80 -31.00 -10.03
C SER A 114 28.32 -32.14 -10.94
N SER A 115 27.10 -32.65 -10.72
CA SER A 115 26.51 -33.70 -11.56
C SER A 115 25.97 -33.17 -12.89
N ALA A 116 25.54 -31.91 -12.95
CA ALA A 116 25.04 -31.30 -14.19
C ALA A 116 26.17 -30.85 -15.14
N VAL A 117 27.30 -30.40 -14.61
CA VAL A 117 28.47 -29.96 -15.39
C VAL A 117 29.31 -31.14 -15.86
N ASN A 118 29.46 -32.18 -15.03
CA ASN A 118 30.18 -33.41 -15.40
C ASN A 118 29.23 -34.38 -16.12
N GLN A 119 29.07 -34.17 -17.43
CA GLN A 119 28.28 -35.05 -18.30
C GLN A 119 29.04 -36.35 -18.61
N PRO A 120 28.34 -37.50 -18.76
CA PRO A 120 28.97 -38.78 -19.12
C PRO A 120 29.60 -38.76 -20.51
N GLU A 121 30.55 -39.68 -20.74
CA GLU A 121 31.28 -39.79 -22.01
C GLU A 121 30.31 -40.01 -23.19
N GLY A 122 30.45 -39.20 -24.24
CA GLY A 122 29.58 -39.22 -25.42
C GLY A 122 28.69 -37.98 -25.59
N VAL A 123 28.63 -37.08 -24.60
CA VAL A 123 27.90 -35.80 -24.73
C VAL A 123 28.83 -34.69 -25.24
N PRO A 124 28.40 -33.88 -26.23
CA PRO A 124 29.19 -32.74 -26.70
C PRO A 124 29.50 -31.72 -25.59
N GLN A 125 30.75 -31.22 -25.54
CA GLN A 125 31.23 -30.28 -24.51
C GLN A 125 30.38 -29.00 -24.38
N TRP A 126 29.76 -28.54 -25.48
CA TRP A 126 28.89 -27.34 -25.45
C TRP A 126 27.68 -27.51 -24.51
N VAL A 127 27.23 -28.74 -24.28
CA VAL A 127 26.14 -29.05 -23.36
C VAL A 127 26.56 -28.74 -21.93
N GLY A 128 27.78 -29.13 -21.53
CA GLY A 128 28.35 -28.79 -20.23
C GLY A 128 28.48 -27.27 -20.02
N ILE A 129 28.87 -26.53 -21.07
CA ILE A 129 28.97 -25.06 -21.03
C ILE A 129 27.59 -24.42 -20.86
N THR A 130 26.56 -24.90 -21.57
CA THR A 130 25.20 -24.37 -21.44
C THR A 130 24.60 -24.68 -20.07
N PHE A 131 24.83 -25.87 -19.51
CA PHE A 131 24.48 -26.16 -18.12
C PHE A 131 25.24 -25.26 -17.15
N GLY A 132 26.55 -25.12 -17.26
CA GLY A 132 27.33 -24.20 -16.42
C GLY A 132 26.79 -22.76 -16.43
N ALA A 133 26.48 -22.23 -17.62
CA ALA A 133 25.89 -20.89 -17.76
C ALA A 133 24.49 -20.80 -17.11
N SER A 134 23.66 -21.82 -17.26
CA SER A 134 22.33 -21.86 -16.65
C SER A 134 22.38 -21.90 -15.11
N TYR A 135 23.35 -22.61 -14.54
CA TYR A 135 23.57 -22.65 -13.09
C TYR A 135 24.12 -21.33 -12.54
N LEU A 136 24.97 -20.64 -13.31
CA LEU A 136 25.42 -19.28 -12.97
C LEU A 136 24.22 -18.31 -12.92
N LEU A 137 23.32 -18.38 -13.91
CA LEU A 137 22.09 -17.60 -13.92
C LEU A 137 21.23 -17.94 -12.70
N LEU A 138 21.03 -19.21 -12.39
CA LEU A 138 20.26 -19.66 -11.23
C LEU A 138 20.85 -19.14 -9.91
N ALA A 139 22.17 -19.22 -9.75
CA ALA A 139 22.87 -18.67 -8.60
C ALA A 139 22.67 -17.14 -8.51
N SER A 140 22.85 -16.42 -9.63
CA SER A 140 22.65 -14.97 -9.67
C SER A 140 21.23 -14.57 -9.26
N MET A 141 20.22 -15.32 -9.69
CA MET A 141 18.82 -15.12 -9.30
C MET A 141 18.62 -15.36 -7.80
N GLY A 142 19.21 -16.42 -7.24
CA GLY A 142 19.18 -16.70 -5.81
C GLY A 142 19.79 -15.56 -4.97
N PHE A 143 20.99 -15.09 -5.35
CA PHE A 143 21.64 -13.95 -4.70
C PHE A 143 20.86 -12.65 -4.87
N TYR A 144 20.26 -12.42 -6.04
CA TYR A 144 19.43 -11.24 -6.31
C TYR A 144 18.20 -11.19 -5.40
N LEU A 145 17.49 -12.31 -5.21
CA LEU A 145 16.33 -12.39 -4.32
C LEU A 145 16.69 -12.09 -2.86
N ILE A 146 17.85 -12.58 -2.39
CA ILE A 146 18.34 -12.29 -1.03
C ILE A 146 18.75 -10.81 -0.92
N SER A 147 19.44 -10.27 -1.93
CA SER A 147 19.93 -8.88 -1.92
C SER A 147 18.82 -7.82 -1.93
N LYS A 148 17.58 -8.16 -2.32
CA LYS A 148 16.43 -7.25 -2.33
C LYS A 148 15.82 -6.95 -0.95
N THR A 149 16.17 -7.75 0.05
CA THR A 149 15.52 -7.73 1.37
C THR A 149 15.91 -6.60 2.34
N PRO A 150 17.10 -5.99 2.33
CA PRO A 150 17.42 -4.96 3.31
C PRO A 150 16.67 -3.64 3.02
N ASN A 151 16.62 -2.77 4.04
CA ASN A 151 16.18 -1.37 3.95
C ASN A 151 14.66 -1.12 3.83
N ILE A 152 13.80 -1.99 4.36
CA ILE A 152 12.35 -1.71 4.41
C ILE A 152 11.98 -0.91 5.66
N VAL A 153 11.29 0.21 5.48
CA VAL A 153 10.82 1.10 6.54
C VAL A 153 9.66 0.45 7.28
N GLY A 154 9.78 0.39 8.61
CA GLY A 154 8.75 -0.11 9.51
C GLY A 154 7.85 0.98 10.06
N HIS A 155 8.41 2.11 10.47
CA HIS A 155 7.63 3.27 10.89
C HIS A 155 8.39 4.57 10.63
N ILE A 156 7.62 5.62 10.37
CA ILE A 156 8.12 7.00 10.25
C ILE A 156 7.40 7.82 11.32
N ARG A 157 8.17 8.40 12.22
CA ARG A 157 7.67 9.26 13.30
C ARG A 157 8.32 10.62 13.21
N VAL A 158 7.55 11.64 13.59
CA VAL A 158 8.06 12.99 13.77
C VAL A 158 8.29 13.21 15.25
N LEU A 159 9.54 13.49 15.62
CA LEU A 159 9.93 13.82 16.98
C LEU A 159 9.76 15.32 17.20
N PRO A 160 9.00 15.75 18.22
CA PRO A 160 8.92 17.15 18.57
C PRO A 160 10.27 17.66 19.06
N ALA A 161 10.51 18.96 18.92
CA ALA A 161 11.75 19.63 19.30
C ALA A 161 12.20 19.37 20.75
N GLN A 162 11.26 19.04 21.63
CA GLN A 162 11.51 18.69 23.03
C GLN A 162 12.01 17.25 23.19
N ALA A 163 11.49 16.30 22.42
CA ALA A 163 11.93 14.90 22.42
C ALA A 163 13.25 14.71 21.65
N ALA A 164 13.51 15.56 20.65
CA ALA A 164 14.77 15.58 19.90
C ALA A 164 16.00 15.93 20.77
N LYS A 165 15.81 16.52 21.96
CA LYS A 165 16.88 16.80 22.93
C LYS A 165 17.35 15.55 23.70
N LEU A 166 16.59 14.46 23.67
CA LEU A 166 16.87 13.25 24.46
C LEU A 166 17.64 12.16 23.69
N VAL A 167 17.88 12.34 22.39
CA VAL A 167 18.73 11.44 21.60
C VAL A 167 20.03 12.18 21.27
N PRO A 168 21.15 11.86 21.94
CA PRO A 168 22.41 12.55 21.68
C PRO A 168 22.94 12.11 20.32
N ILE A 169 22.85 12.99 19.32
CA ILE A 169 23.65 12.89 18.11
C ILE A 169 25.04 13.36 18.49
N ALA A 170 25.99 12.43 18.62
CA ALA A 170 27.40 12.75 18.81
C ALA A 170 27.90 13.57 17.60
N GLY A 171 28.19 14.85 17.82
CA GLY A 171 28.98 15.67 16.89
C GLY A 171 28.28 16.85 16.17
N SER A 172 27.03 17.19 16.46
CA SER A 172 26.40 18.40 15.89
C SER A 172 26.32 19.54 16.92
N PRO A 173 26.90 20.73 16.66
CA PRO A 173 26.76 21.87 17.56
C PRO A 173 25.30 22.32 17.61
N ALA A 174 24.82 22.60 18.82
CA ALA A 174 23.48 23.12 19.07
C ALA A 174 23.34 24.52 18.45
N SER A 175 22.83 24.57 17.22
CA SER A 175 22.51 25.84 16.55
C SER A 175 21.25 26.45 17.19
N ALA A 176 21.43 27.65 17.75
CA ALA A 176 20.37 28.52 18.24
C ALA A 176 19.60 29.11 17.05
N GLY A 177 18.58 28.37 16.58
CA GLY A 177 17.60 28.76 15.57
C GLY A 177 16.28 28.03 15.82
N PRO A 178 15.20 28.29 15.06
CA PRO A 178 13.91 27.63 15.28
C PRO A 178 14.12 26.11 15.24
N THR A 179 13.88 25.47 16.38
CA THR A 179 14.34 24.10 16.66
C THR A 179 13.92 23.13 15.55
N PRO A 180 14.87 22.51 14.83
CA PRO A 180 14.53 21.67 13.70
C PRO A 180 13.84 20.40 14.20
N ILE A 181 12.65 20.15 13.65
CA ILE A 181 11.94 18.89 13.83
C ILE A 181 12.83 17.77 13.28
N GLN A 182 12.92 16.66 14.02
CA GLN A 182 13.64 15.48 13.57
C GLN A 182 12.66 14.39 13.17
N MET A 183 12.98 13.67 12.11
CA MET A 183 12.22 12.52 11.65
C MET A 183 12.95 11.24 12.04
N GLU A 184 12.24 10.38 12.77
CA GLU A 184 12.69 9.06 13.16
C GLU A 184 12.17 8.05 12.13
N VAL A 185 13.09 7.47 11.37
CA VAL A 185 12.81 6.40 10.42
C VAL A 185 13.33 5.10 11.01
N THR A 186 12.42 4.23 11.39
CA THR A 186 12.80 2.91 11.89
C THR A 186 12.70 1.90 10.79
N VAL A 187 13.84 1.31 10.48
CA VAL A 187 14.01 0.31 9.44
C VAL A 187 13.92 -1.07 10.10
N LYS A 188 13.02 -1.92 9.57
CA LYS A 188 12.91 -3.30 10.03
C LYS A 188 14.16 -4.07 9.60
N ARG A 189 14.70 -4.87 10.52
CA ARG A 189 15.75 -5.82 10.18
C ARG A 189 15.13 -7.09 9.62
N MET A 190 15.91 -7.79 8.79
CA MET A 190 15.47 -8.99 8.09
C MET A 190 15.16 -10.16 9.02
N LEU A 191 15.79 -10.20 10.20
CA LEU A 191 15.55 -11.23 11.22
C LEU A 191 14.60 -10.69 12.29
N PRO A 192 13.52 -11.42 12.63
CA PRO A 192 12.51 -10.97 13.61
C PRO A 192 13.08 -10.80 15.03
N LEU A 193 14.21 -11.44 15.33
CA LEU A 193 14.89 -11.36 16.63
C LEU A 193 15.80 -10.13 16.79
N LEU A 194 16.17 -9.47 15.68
CA LEU A 194 17.07 -8.32 15.74
C LEU A 194 16.28 -7.02 15.96
N LYS A 195 16.72 -6.21 16.93
CA LYS A 195 16.12 -4.90 17.19
C LYS A 195 16.12 -4.03 15.93
N PRO A 196 14.99 -3.40 15.56
CA PRO A 196 14.92 -2.49 14.41
C PRO A 196 15.95 -1.38 14.49
N LYS A 197 16.46 -0.94 13.33
CA LYS A 197 17.43 0.15 13.25
C LYS A 197 16.68 1.48 13.21
N VAL A 198 16.84 2.30 14.24
CA VAL A 198 16.27 3.65 14.31
C VAL A 198 17.27 4.64 13.71
N ILE A 199 16.82 5.45 12.76
CA ILE A 199 17.62 6.50 12.13
C ILE A 199 16.91 7.83 12.39
N THR A 200 17.61 8.72 13.11
CA THR A 200 17.10 10.05 13.40
C THR A 200 17.75 11.04 12.45
N ALA A 201 16.97 11.59 11.52
CA ALA A 201 17.45 12.53 10.50
C ALA A 201 16.68 13.85 10.56
N PRO A 202 17.32 15.00 10.31
CA PRO A 202 16.61 16.26 10.13
C PRO A 202 15.77 16.23 8.83
N LEU A 203 14.68 16.98 8.79
CA LEU A 203 13.77 17.04 7.64
C LEU A 203 14.49 17.38 6.32
N ASP A 204 15.54 18.20 6.36
CA ASP A 204 16.28 18.65 5.16
C ASP A 204 17.06 17.52 4.47
N LYS A 205 17.39 16.44 5.20
CA LYS A 205 18.14 15.29 4.68
C LYS A 205 17.25 14.13 4.25
N VAL A 206 15.94 14.34 4.26
CA VAL A 206 14.93 13.36 3.88
C VAL A 206 14.30 13.85 2.60
N TRP A 207 14.22 12.97 1.60
CA TRP A 207 13.47 13.26 0.38
C TRP A 207 12.86 12.00 -0.22
N LEU A 208 11.76 12.20 -0.94
CA LEU A 208 11.00 11.14 -1.60
C LEU A 208 11.39 11.10 -3.08
N LYS A 209 11.73 9.91 -3.61
CA LYS A 209 12.03 9.74 -5.04
C LYS A 209 10.78 9.94 -5.90
N THR A 210 9.65 9.46 -5.39
CA THR A 210 8.35 9.50 -6.05
C THR A 210 7.27 9.92 -5.08
N ARG A 211 6.19 10.50 -5.60
CA ARG A 211 4.98 10.70 -4.81
C ARG A 211 4.37 9.34 -4.47
N PHE A 212 4.01 9.14 -3.21
CA PHE A 212 3.37 7.91 -2.74
C PHE A 212 1.85 8.03 -2.80
N SER A 213 1.31 9.24 -2.74
CA SER A 213 -0.13 9.50 -2.68
C SER A 213 -0.80 9.58 -4.05
N LEU A 214 -0.25 8.96 -5.11
CA LEU A 214 -0.92 8.97 -6.41
C LEU A 214 -2.34 8.40 -6.22
N PRO A 215 -3.40 9.20 -6.47
CA PRO A 215 -4.73 8.65 -6.52
C PRO A 215 -4.86 7.95 -7.87
N ASP A 216 -4.97 6.62 -7.88
CA ASP A 216 -5.32 5.89 -9.11
C ASP A 216 -6.70 6.31 -9.65
N GLU A 217 -7.53 7.00 -8.83
CA GLU A 217 -8.78 7.60 -9.26
C GLU A 217 -9.20 8.72 -8.28
N TYR A 218 -9.75 9.83 -8.76
CA TYR A 218 -10.43 10.79 -7.88
C TYR A 218 -11.72 10.14 -7.38
N VAL A 219 -11.64 9.47 -6.23
CA VAL A 219 -12.82 8.92 -5.58
C VAL A 219 -13.51 10.04 -4.81
N PRO A 220 -14.73 10.47 -5.21
CA PRO A 220 -15.49 11.49 -4.49
C PRO A 220 -15.69 11.09 -3.03
N GLU A 221 -15.74 12.08 -2.13
CA GLU A 221 -15.79 11.87 -0.68
C GLU A 221 -16.95 10.95 -0.24
N LEU A 222 -18.09 11.04 -0.94
CA LEU A 222 -19.23 10.14 -0.73
C LEU A 222 -18.87 8.67 -0.99
N LYS A 223 -18.18 8.38 -2.10
CA LYS A 223 -17.73 7.02 -2.41
C LYS A 223 -16.68 6.52 -1.41
N ARG A 224 -15.85 7.42 -0.83
CA ARG A 224 -14.92 7.05 0.25
C ARG A 224 -15.66 6.59 1.49
N LEU A 225 -16.65 7.38 1.93
CA LEU A 225 -17.50 7.02 3.06
C LEU A 225 -18.31 5.74 2.81
N GLU A 226 -18.78 5.51 1.59
CA GLU A 226 -19.45 4.27 1.20
C GLU A 226 -18.50 3.07 1.26
N MET A 227 -17.26 3.20 0.77
CA MET A 227 -16.25 2.15 0.87
C MET A 227 -15.87 1.86 2.33
N GLU A 228 -15.73 2.89 3.15
CA GLU A 228 -15.47 2.74 4.60
C GLU A 228 -16.60 2.00 5.29
N ARG A 229 -17.85 2.42 5.06
CA ARG A 229 -19.04 1.74 5.59
C ARG A 229 -19.12 0.30 5.09
N ALA A 230 -18.85 0.06 3.81
CA ALA A 230 -18.84 -1.29 3.24
C ALA A 230 -17.73 -2.16 3.87
N ALA A 231 -16.55 -1.60 4.13
CA ALA A 231 -15.47 -2.29 4.82
C ALA A 231 -15.83 -2.61 6.27
N GLU A 232 -16.48 -1.69 6.99
CA GLU A 232 -16.98 -1.94 8.35
C GLU A 232 -18.05 -3.03 8.39
N VAL A 233 -19.00 -3.01 7.44
CA VAL A 233 -20.03 -4.05 7.33
C VAL A 233 -19.38 -5.40 7.07
N LYS A 234 -18.41 -5.47 6.14
CA LYS A 234 -17.63 -6.69 5.89
C LYS A 234 -16.89 -7.16 7.15
N ARG A 235 -16.24 -6.26 7.90
CA ARG A 235 -15.53 -6.59 9.14
C ARG A 235 -16.49 -7.13 10.21
N LYS A 236 -17.67 -6.50 10.38
CA LYS A 236 -18.71 -6.93 11.31
C LYS A 236 -19.30 -8.29 10.91
N ALA A 237 -19.56 -8.51 9.62
CA ALA A 237 -20.04 -9.78 9.09
C ALA A 237 -19.01 -10.91 9.30
N LEU A 238 -17.73 -10.64 9.02
CA LEU A 238 -16.65 -11.58 9.28
C LEU A 238 -16.55 -11.92 10.77
N ARG A 239 -16.71 -10.92 11.66
CA ARG A 239 -16.67 -11.14 13.11
C ARG A 239 -17.84 -12.00 13.59
N LYS A 240 -19.06 -11.75 13.10
CA LYS A 240 -20.23 -12.59 13.41
C LYS A 240 -20.02 -14.02 12.93
N PHE A 241 -19.59 -14.18 11.68
CA PHE A 241 -19.31 -15.47 11.08
C PHE A 241 -18.21 -16.23 11.83
N ASP A 242 -17.14 -15.53 12.26
CA ASP A 242 -16.07 -16.11 13.05
C ASP A 242 -16.61 -16.59 14.41
N MET A 243 -17.49 -15.83 15.07
CA MET A 243 -18.12 -16.25 16.34
C MET A 243 -19.05 -17.45 16.19
N GLU A 244 -19.77 -17.54 15.07
CA GLU A 244 -20.66 -18.66 14.74
C GLU A 244 -19.88 -19.94 14.37
N HIS A 245 -18.67 -19.81 13.83
CA HIS A 245 -17.87 -20.91 13.31
C HIS A 245 -16.51 -21.04 14.02
N LEU A 246 -16.54 -21.17 15.34
CA LEU A 246 -15.34 -21.30 16.19
C LEU A 246 -14.45 -22.48 15.79
N PHE A 247 -15.02 -23.62 15.44
CA PHE A 247 -14.26 -24.82 15.08
C PHE A 247 -13.60 -24.77 13.70
N THR A 248 -14.11 -23.95 12.77
CA THR A 248 -13.50 -23.79 11.44
C THR A 248 -12.63 -22.54 11.35
N MET A 249 -12.64 -21.66 12.37
CA MET A 249 -11.74 -20.51 12.49
C MET A 249 -10.26 -20.83 12.20
N PRO A 250 -9.63 -21.89 12.78
CA PRO A 250 -8.21 -22.13 12.56
C PRO A 250 -7.89 -22.42 11.09
N PHE A 251 -8.69 -23.26 10.42
CA PHE A 251 -8.52 -23.58 8.99
C PHE A 251 -8.71 -22.35 8.10
N ARG A 252 -9.67 -21.48 8.44
CA ARG A 252 -9.90 -20.23 7.70
C ARG A 252 -8.78 -19.21 7.90
N ARG A 253 -8.24 -19.12 9.11
CA ARG A 253 -7.06 -18.30 9.40
C ARG A 253 -5.82 -18.81 8.67
N MET A 254 -5.65 -20.14 8.55
CA MET A 254 -4.62 -20.74 7.70
C MET A 254 -4.81 -20.33 6.23
N GLY A 255 -6.02 -20.40 5.67
CA GLY A 255 -6.27 -19.97 4.29
C GLY A 255 -5.89 -18.49 4.03
N ARG A 256 -6.18 -17.60 4.99
CA ARG A 256 -5.74 -16.20 4.93
C ARG A 256 -4.22 -16.07 5.02
N ALA A 257 -3.57 -16.85 5.87
CA ALA A 257 -2.11 -16.88 5.97
C ALA A 257 -1.46 -17.36 4.67
N VAL A 258 -2.01 -18.38 4.01
CA VAL A 258 -1.55 -18.88 2.71
C VAL A 258 -1.71 -17.81 1.63
N SER A 259 -2.86 -17.14 1.55
CA SER A 259 -3.05 -16.04 0.58
C SER A 259 -2.08 -14.87 0.84
N ALA A 260 -1.86 -14.50 2.11
CA ALA A 260 -0.88 -13.50 2.49
C ALA A 260 0.56 -13.92 2.13
N MET A 261 0.89 -15.21 2.30
CA MET A 261 2.16 -15.79 1.86
C MET A 261 2.32 -15.68 0.34
N PHE A 262 1.33 -16.09 -0.46
CA PHE A 262 1.38 -15.96 -1.91
C PHE A 262 1.55 -14.51 -2.37
N ASN A 263 0.82 -13.58 -1.75
CA ASN A 263 0.96 -12.16 -2.06
C ASN A 263 2.35 -11.63 -1.66
N GLY A 264 2.90 -12.09 -0.54
CA GLY A 264 4.26 -11.78 -0.09
C GLY A 264 5.35 -12.34 -1.02
N VAL A 265 5.16 -13.55 -1.56
CA VAL A 265 6.07 -14.15 -2.55
C VAL A 265 5.95 -13.42 -3.89
N LYS A 266 4.74 -13.08 -4.32
CA LYS A 266 4.52 -12.28 -5.53
C LYS A 266 5.21 -10.93 -5.40
N SER A 267 5.03 -10.22 -4.30
CA SER A 267 5.68 -8.92 -4.07
C SER A 267 7.19 -9.04 -3.92
N ALA A 268 7.71 -10.15 -3.37
CA ALA A 268 9.14 -10.47 -3.36
C ALA A 268 9.74 -10.54 -4.77
N TRP A 269 9.01 -11.14 -5.71
CA TRP A 269 9.48 -11.27 -7.09
C TRP A 269 9.34 -9.96 -7.87
N THR A 270 8.21 -9.29 -7.76
CA THR A 270 7.87 -8.14 -8.60
C THR A 270 8.30 -6.79 -8.02
N ASP A 271 8.69 -6.73 -6.74
CA ASP A 271 8.98 -5.47 -6.01
C ASP A 271 7.81 -4.46 -6.08
N MET A 272 6.61 -4.95 -6.35
CA MET A 272 5.42 -4.12 -6.54
C MET A 272 4.93 -3.59 -5.20
N GLY A 273 4.58 -2.30 -5.19
CA GLY A 273 4.00 -1.63 -4.03
C GLY A 273 5.01 -0.95 -3.10
N TYR A 274 6.31 -0.98 -3.44
CA TYR A 274 7.33 -0.24 -2.69
C TYR A 274 7.66 1.11 -3.35
N GLY A 275 7.56 2.18 -2.57
CA GLY A 275 8.13 3.49 -2.86
C GLY A 275 9.53 3.62 -2.27
N ILE A 276 10.34 4.55 -2.78
CA ILE A 276 11.72 4.77 -2.28
C ILE A 276 11.82 6.12 -1.58
N ILE A 277 12.25 6.10 -0.32
CA ILE A 277 12.60 7.27 0.49
C ILE A 277 14.11 7.30 0.69
N ARG A 278 14.75 8.45 0.46
CA ARG A 278 16.17 8.64 0.79
C ARG A 278 16.30 9.36 2.12
N VAL A 279 17.06 8.77 3.04
CA VAL A 279 17.36 9.34 4.36
C VAL A 279 18.88 9.36 4.52
N ASP A 280 19.48 10.52 4.76
CA ASP A 280 20.93 10.69 4.93
C ASP A 280 21.75 10.03 3.80
N GLY A 281 21.29 10.19 2.56
CA GLY A 281 21.96 9.64 1.38
C GLY A 281 21.73 8.14 1.12
N LYS A 282 20.98 7.43 1.96
CA LYS A 282 20.67 6.01 1.80
C LYS A 282 19.23 5.78 1.37
N ASP A 283 19.04 4.88 0.40
CA ASP A 283 17.73 4.52 -0.12
C ASP A 283 17.05 3.46 0.76
N TYR A 284 15.81 3.75 1.15
CA TYR A 284 14.94 2.88 1.93
C TYR A 284 13.64 2.64 1.18
N LYS A 285 13.11 1.41 1.27
CA LYS A 285 11.85 0.99 0.68
C LYS A 285 10.71 1.22 1.65
N VAL A 286 9.60 1.78 1.18
CA VAL A 286 8.38 2.05 1.95
C VAL A 286 7.23 1.32 1.25
N ASP A 287 6.48 0.47 1.95
CA ASP A 287 5.28 -0.13 1.36
C ASP A 287 4.17 0.92 1.30
N VAL A 288 3.74 1.24 0.08
CA VAL A 288 2.69 2.24 -0.22
C VAL A 288 1.31 1.58 -0.30
N THR A 289 1.26 0.27 -0.55
CA THR A 289 0.02 -0.46 -0.82
C THR A 289 -0.67 -0.94 0.45
N GLN A 290 0.10 -1.26 1.48
CA GLN A 290 -0.40 -1.80 2.73
C GLN A 290 0.16 -1.02 3.93
N GLY A 291 -0.54 -1.08 5.05
CA GLY A 291 -0.17 -0.39 6.29
C GLY A 291 -0.99 0.87 6.55
N PHE A 292 -0.62 1.58 7.61
CA PHE A 292 -1.25 2.83 7.99
C PHE A 292 -0.39 4.00 7.51
N ALA A 293 -0.98 4.90 6.74
CA ALA A 293 -0.34 6.15 6.30
C ALA A 293 -1.26 7.32 6.67
N HIS A 294 -0.70 8.33 7.34
CA HIS A 294 -1.46 9.50 7.74
C HIS A 294 -1.91 10.30 6.51
N ASP A 295 -3.23 10.36 6.29
CA ASP A 295 -3.86 10.95 5.10
C ASP A 295 -3.28 10.41 3.78
N GLY A 296 -3.06 9.07 3.70
CA GLY A 296 -2.59 8.42 2.48
C GLY A 296 -1.27 8.97 1.94
N PHE A 297 -0.29 9.21 2.84
CA PHE A 297 1.03 9.81 2.58
C PHE A 297 1.04 11.30 2.22
N ARG A 298 -0.12 11.96 2.05
CA ARG A 298 -0.18 13.41 1.75
C ARG A 298 0.48 14.27 2.82
N THR A 299 0.42 13.82 4.07
CA THR A 299 1.06 14.52 5.18
C THR A 299 2.58 14.41 5.11
N LEU A 300 3.09 13.25 4.72
CA LEU A 300 4.53 13.02 4.50
C LEU A 300 5.03 13.87 3.32
N GLU A 301 4.28 13.90 2.21
CA GLU A 301 4.62 14.69 1.02
C GLU A 301 4.60 16.21 1.25
N LYS A 302 3.80 16.70 2.20
CA LYS A 302 3.81 18.11 2.58
C LYS A 302 5.03 18.48 3.43
N LEU A 303 5.58 17.51 4.16
CA LEU A 303 6.72 17.73 5.07
C LEU A 303 8.06 17.57 4.37
N VAL A 304 8.15 16.60 3.45
CA VAL A 304 9.37 16.13 2.82
C VAL A 304 9.43 16.60 1.36
N ASP A 305 10.62 17.01 0.91
CA ASP A 305 10.81 17.40 -0.49
C ASP A 305 10.78 16.19 -1.41
N ILE A 306 10.19 16.38 -2.59
CA ILE A 306 10.13 15.37 -3.65
C ILE A 306 11.22 15.72 -4.66
N LYS A 307 12.19 14.82 -4.83
CA LYS A 307 13.29 14.97 -5.78
C LYS A 307 13.40 13.69 -6.61
N PRO A 308 13.39 13.77 -7.95
CA PRO A 308 13.58 12.61 -8.82
C PRO A 308 14.99 12.00 -8.65
#